data_AF-A0A351Y5H0-F1
#
_entry.id   AF-A0A351Y5H0-F1
#
_cell.length_a   1.000
_cell.length_b   1.000
_cell.length_c   1.000
_cell.angle_alpha   90.00
_cell.angle_beta   90.00
_cell.angle_gamma   90.00
#
_symmetry.space_group_name_H-M   'P 1'
#
loop_
_entity.id
_entity.type
_entity.pdbx_description
1 polymer ?
#
loop_
_entity_poly.entity_id
_entity_poly.type
_entity_poly.pdbx_seq_one_letter_code
_entity_poly.pdbx_strand_id
1 'polypeptide(L)' 'MRDVLTISVPAEKLKMIKNIVKKRNFKSVSEYINFSIDQEQKMISEDQVLSSAKQAKKEYQTGKTHS' A
#
# COMPACT_ATOMS: atom_id res chain seq x y z
N MET A 1 -25.80 2.48 -9.29
CA MET A 1 -25.58 1.07 -9.64
C MET A 1 -24.38 0.57 -8.86
N ARG A 2 -24.38 -0.70 -8.44
CA ARG A 2 -23.21 -1.31 -7.77
C ARG A 2 -22.71 -2.45 -8.65
N ASP A 3 -21.40 -2.47 -8.89
CA ASP A 3 -20.74 -3.57 -9.59
C ASP A 3 -20.28 -4.62 -8.58
N VAL A 4 -20.37 -5.90 -8.97
CA VAL A 4 -20.02 -7.03 -8.11
C VAL A 4 -18.77 -7.71 -8.65
N LEU A 5 -17.72 -7.75 -7.85
CA LEU A 5 -16.49 -8.49 -8.15
C LEU A 5 -16.55 -9.88 -7.52
N THR A 6 -16.41 -10.91 -8.35
CA THR A 6 -16.27 -12.31 -7.90
C THR A 6 -14.86 -12.80 -8.23
N ILE A 7 -14.15 -13.34 -7.25
CA ILE A 7 -12.78 -13.85 -7.41
C ILE A 7 -12.67 -15.28 -6.89
N SER A 8 -11.99 -16.13 -7.65
CA SER A 8 -11.63 -17.47 -7.21
C SER A 8 -10.32 -17.42 -6.44
N VAL A 9 -10.33 -17.91 -5.21
CA VAL A 9 -9.13 -17.97 -4.35
C VAL A 9 -9.04 -19.30 -3.62
N PRO A 10 -7.84 -19.83 -3.38
CA PRO A 10 -7.66 -21.00 -2.53
C PRO A 10 -8.26 -20.80 -1.14
N ALA A 11 -8.83 -21.85 -0.56
CA ALA A 11 -9.49 -21.79 0.75
C ALA A 11 -8.56 -21.27 1.86
N GLU A 12 -7.28 -21.64 1.81
CA GLU A 12 -6.26 -21.18 2.76
C GLU A 12 -6.05 -19.66 2.67
N LYS A 13 -5.95 -19.12 1.45
CA LYS A 13 -5.85 -17.67 1.24
C LYS A 13 -7.09 -16.94 1.72
N LEU A 14 -8.29 -17.48 1.48
CA LEU A 14 -9.53 -16.89 1.99
C LEU A 14 -9.55 -16.83 3.52
N LYS A 15 -9.07 -17.89 4.19
CA LYS A 15 -8.96 -17.93 5.66
C LYS A 15 -7.97 -16.89 6.17
N MET A 16 -6.82 -16.75 5.51
CA MET A 16 -5.83 -15.71 5.83
C MET A 16 -6.41 -14.30 5.69
N ILE A 17 -7.10 -14.01 4.58
CA ILE A 17 -7.73 -12.70 4.33
C ILE A 17 -8.73 -12.38 5.44
N LYS A 18 -9.61 -13.33 5.80
CA LYS A 18 -10.59 -13.13 6.88
C LYS A 18 -9.93 -12.86 8.24
N ASN A 19 -8.81 -13.52 8.54
CA ASN A 19 -8.06 -13.27 9.76
C ASN A 19 -7.43 -11.87 9.78
N ILE A 20 -6.88 -11.41 8.66
CA ILE A 20 -6.31 -10.07 8.53
C ILE A 20 -7.40 -9.01 8.73
N VAL A 21 -8.56 -9.18 8.09
CA VAL A 21 -9.73 -8.28 8.22
C VAL A 21 -10.11 -8.12 9.68
N LYS A 22 -10.24 -9.23 10.43
CA LYS A 22 -10.53 -9.20 11.87
C LYS A 22 -9.42 -8.52 12.67
N LYS A 23 -8.16 -8.89 12.43
CA LYS A 23 -7.01 -8.36 13.19
C LYS A 23 -6.83 -6.85 13.00
N ARG A 24 -7.14 -6.34 11.81
CA ARG A 24 -7.02 -4.91 11.46
C ARG A 24 -8.33 -4.14 11.64
N ASN A 25 -9.34 -4.77 12.26
CA ASN A 25 -10.61 -4.14 12.60
C ASN A 25 -11.43 -3.60 11.40
N PHE A 26 -11.29 -4.24 10.24
CA PHE A 26 -12.14 -3.98 9.08
C PHE A 26 -13.49 -4.68 9.26
N LYS A 27 -14.57 -4.03 8.80
CA LYS A 27 -15.95 -4.53 8.84
C LYS A 27 -16.19 -5.67 7.87
N SER A 28 -15.48 -5.69 6.75
CA SER A 28 -15.63 -6.73 5.73
C SER A 28 -14.37 -6.95 4.89
N VAL A 29 -14.37 -8.04 4.13
CA VAL A 29 -13.34 -8.30 3.10
C VAL A 29 -13.38 -7.23 2.01
N SER A 30 -14.57 -6.77 1.62
CA SER A 30 -14.70 -5.72 0.59
C SER A 30 -14.10 -4.38 1.03
N GLU A 31 -14.31 -3.99 2.29
CA GLU A 31 -13.69 -2.77 2.85
C GLU A 31 -12.17 -2.88 2.88
N TYR A 32 -11.64 -4.05 3.26
CA TYR A 32 -10.20 -4.30 3.23
C TYR A 32 -9.61 -4.25 1.81
N ILE A 33 -10.31 -4.82 0.81
CA ILE A 33 -9.86 -4.77 -0.59
C ILE A 33 -9.86 -3.34 -1.11
N ASN A 34 -10.94 -2.58 -0.90
CA ASN A 34 -11.02 -1.18 -1.31
C ASN A 34 -9.91 -0.34 -0.66
N PHE A 35 -9.72 -0.51 0.65
CA PHE A 35 -8.61 0.14 1.35
C PHE A 35 -7.25 -0.22 0.73
N SER A 36 -7.02 -1.49 0.40
CA SER A 36 -5.74 -1.93 -0.17
C SER A 36 -5.49 -1.31 -1.54
N ILE A 37 -6.51 -1.21 -2.39
CA ILE A 37 -6.42 -0.55 -3.71
C ILE A 37 -6.11 0.94 -3.54
N ASP A 38 -6.77 1.63 -2.60
CA ASP A 38 -6.51 3.04 -2.31
C ASP A 38 -5.08 3.28 -1.81
N GLN A 39 -4.53 2.35 -1.02
CA GLN A 39 -3.15 2.43 -0.56
C GLN A 39 -2.16 2.19 -1.69
N GLU A 40 -2.44 1.24 -2.59
CA GLU A 40 -1.60 0.96 -3.76
C GLU A 40 -1.44 2.19 -4.65
N GLN A 41 -2.53 2.95 -4.86
CA GLN A 41 -2.47 4.22 -5.62
C GLN A 41 -1.68 5.32 -4.91
N LYS A 42 -1.59 5.28 -3.57
CA LYS A 42 -0.89 6.27 -2.75
C LYS A 42 0.55 5.88 -2.44
N MET A 43 0.94 4.64 -2.75
CA MET A 43 2.31 4.20 -2.57
C MET A 43 3.21 4.94 -3.57
N ILE A 44 4.15 5.71 -3.03
CA ILE A 44 5.28 6.27 -3.77
C ILE A 44 6.04 5.08 -4.36
N SER A 45 6.35 5.12 -5.65
CA SER A 45 7.06 4.00 -6.27
C SER A 45 8.43 3.80 -5.61
N GLU A 46 8.91 2.56 -5.58
CA GLU A 46 10.22 2.24 -5.02
C GLU A 46 11.34 3.07 -5.68
N ASP A 47 11.22 3.29 -6.99
CA ASP A 47 12.12 4.15 -7.76
C ASP A 47 12.08 5.61 -7.29
N GLN A 48 10.89 6.14 -6.98
CA GLN A 48 10.74 7.49 -6.46
C GLN A 48 11.39 7.60 -5.07
N VAL A 49 11.18 6.63 -4.17
CA VAL A 49 11.84 6.59 -2.86
C VAL A 49 13.37 6.55 -2.99
N LEU A 50 13.90 5.68 -3.86
CA LEU A 50 15.32 5.58 -4.15
C LEU A 50 15.89 6.87 -4.74
N SER A 51 15.14 7.54 -5.62
CA SER A 51 15.55 8.80 -6.24
C SER A 51 15.62 9.92 -5.21
N SER A 52 14.62 10.04 -4.34
CA SER A 52 14.60 11.02 -3.25
C SER A 52 15.72 10.77 -2.24
N ALA A 53 16.01 9.52 -1.91
CA ALA A 53 17.12 9.17 -1.02
C ALA A 53 18.48 9.53 -1.64
N LYS A 54 18.68 9.26 -2.94
CA LYS A 54 19.90 9.66 -3.66
C LYS A 54 20.04 11.17 -3.74
N GLN A 55 18.94 11.89 -3.98
CA GLN A 55 18.92 13.34 -4.03
C GLN A 55 19.24 13.95 -2.66
N ALA A 56 18.60 13.50 -1.58
CA ALA A 56 18.88 13.94 -0.22
C ALA A 56 20.35 13.70 0.17
N LYS A 57 20.91 12.54 -0.20
CA LYS A 57 22.34 12.24 -0.01
C LYS A 57 23.24 13.23 -0.76
N LYS A 58 22.89 13.59 -2.00
CA LYS A 58 23.64 14.55 -2.81
C LYS A 58 23.53 15.98 -2.26
N GLU A 59 22.35 16.40 -1.81
CA GLU A 59 22.12 17.71 -1.18
C GLU A 59 22.89 17.85 0.14
N TYR A 60 22.89 16.79 0.95
CA TYR A 60 23.71 16.72 2.16
C TYR A 60 25.21 16.82 1.85
N GLN A 61 25.70 16.06 0.87
CA GLN A 61 27.11 16.10 0.45
C GLN A 61 27.53 17.45 -0.16
N THR A 62 26.60 18.16 -0.80
CA THR A 62 26.86 19.45 -1.43
C THR A 62 26.58 20.64 -0.51
N GLY A 63 26.25 20.41 0.77
CA GLY A 63 26.08 21.45 1.78
C GLY A 63 24.88 22.38 1.58
N LYS A 64 23.94 22.03 0.69
CA LYS A 64 22.80 22.89 0.34
C LYS A 64 21.70 22.99 1.41
N THR A 65 21.91 22.37 2.57
CA THR A 65 20.96 22.38 3.68
C THR A 65 21.04 23.62 4.57
N HIS A 66 21.96 24.56 4.28
CA HIS A 66 22.06 25.86 4.96
C HIS A 66 22.39 26.97 3.94
N SER A 67 21.36 27.66 3.44
CA SER A 67 21.39 29.05 2.94
C SER A 67 19.95 29.54 2.81
#